data_AF-A0AAP2AEA9-F1
#
_entry.id   AF-A0AAP2AEA9-F1
#
_cell.length_a   1.000
_cell.length_b   1.000
_cell.length_c   1.000
_cell.angle_alpha   90.00
_cell.angle_beta   90.00
_cell.angle_gamma   90.00
#
_symmetry.space_group_name_H-M   'P 1'
#
loop_
_entity.id
_entity.type
_entity.pdbx_description
1 polymer ?
#
loop_
_entity_poly.entity_id
_entity_poly.type
_entity_poly.pdbx_seq_one_letter_code
_entity_poly.pdbx_strand_id
1 'polypeptide(L)'
;MKDYLIDNYDAISMTLFLMAMLIFVLIIFISYIVNKDNYHEIVELYRAKYGEIPVTARIACHASLIATPGMYHAKVGFIMGTLIYPYNRVTNHNMTLDAYKFIRSLPSKLTLGFRVEGILWLALTFVVVIIVLEEFLIRI
;
A
#
# COMPACT_ATOMS: atom_id res chain seq x y z
N MET A 1 20.82 -22.86 15.61
CA MET A 1 19.80 -21.91 15.09
C MET A 1 18.68 -22.65 14.38
N LYS A 2 18.99 -23.56 13.45
CA LYS A 2 17.98 -24.45 12.84
C LYS A 2 17.19 -25.25 13.87
N ASP A 3 17.88 -25.90 14.81
CA ASP A 3 17.21 -26.69 15.86
C ASP A 3 16.25 -25.83 16.69
N TYR A 4 16.64 -24.60 17.05
CA TYR A 4 15.75 -23.66 17.73
C TYR A 4 14.50 -23.32 16.90
N LEU A 5 14.62 -23.10 15.59
CA LEU A 5 13.47 -22.83 14.72
C LEU A 5 12.54 -24.04 14.64
N ILE A 6 13.09 -25.26 14.56
CA ILE A 6 12.31 -26.50 14.55
C ILE A 6 11.58 -26.70 15.88
N ASP A 7 12.31 -26.56 16.99
CA ASP A 7 11.78 -26.78 18.34
C ASP A 7 10.67 -25.77 18.72
N ASN A 8 10.65 -24.60 18.07
CA ASN A 8 9.70 -23.51 18.36
C ASN A 8 8.79 -23.16 17.18
N TYR A 9 8.77 -23.98 16.12
CA TYR A 9 8.13 -23.67 14.85
C TYR A 9 6.67 -23.24 15.02
N ASP A 10 5.86 -24.03 15.73
CA ASP A 10 4.44 -23.74 15.91
C ASP A 10 4.20 -22.37 16.56
N ALA A 11 5.00 -22.02 17.58
CA ALA A 11 4.87 -20.76 18.30
C ALA A 11 5.30 -19.56 17.43
N ILE A 12 6.41 -19.70 16.70
CA ILE A 12 6.94 -18.65 15.81
C ILE A 12 5.96 -18.43 14.65
N SER A 13 5.58 -19.49 13.95
CA SER A 13 4.64 -19.47 12.83
C SER A 13 3.29 -18.88 13.23
N MET A 14 2.74 -19.27 14.38
CA MET A 14 1.48 -18.71 14.89
C MET A 14 1.63 -17.21 15.20
N THR A 15 2.75 -16.78 15.79
CA THR A 15 3.01 -15.38 16.09
C THR A 15 3.11 -14.54 14.82
N LEU A 16 3.87 -15.00 13.82
CA LEU A 16 4.02 -14.32 12.53
C LEU A 16 2.68 -14.24 11.78
N PHE A 17 1.89 -15.32 11.81
CA PHE A 17 0.56 -15.35 11.20
C PHE A 17 -0.39 -14.33 11.85
N LEU A 18 -0.47 -14.30 13.19
CA LEU A 18 -1.29 -13.33 13.92
C LEU A 18 -0.85 -11.88 13.64
N MET A 19 0.46 -11.64 13.57
CA MET A 19 1.00 -10.33 13.22
C MET A 19 0.60 -9.92 11.79
N ALA A 20 0.72 -10.82 10.81
CA ALA A 20 0.30 -10.57 9.44
C ALA A 20 -1.21 -10.25 9.35
N MET A 21 -2.05 -11.01 10.06
CA MET A 21 -3.49 -10.75 10.12
C MET A 21 -3.79 -9.38 10.72
N LEU A 22 -3.16 -9.03 11.85
CA LEU A 22 -3.38 -7.73 12.50
C LEU A 22 -3.00 -6.57 11.58
N ILE A 23 -1.83 -6.66 10.92
CA ILE A 23 -1.39 -5.64 9.96
C ILE A 23 -2.39 -5.54 8.81
N PHE A 24 -2.87 -6.65 8.27
CA PHE A 24 -3.84 -6.64 7.18
C PHE A 24 -5.19 -6.02 7.58
N VAL A 25 -5.67 -6.28 8.81
CA VAL A 25 -6.87 -5.61 9.36
C VAL A 25 -6.66 -4.10 9.47
N LEU A 26 -5.48 -3.66 9.92
CA LEU A 26 -5.15 -2.23 9.97
C LEU A 26 -5.09 -1.60 8.58
N ILE A 27 -4.55 -2.30 7.58
CA ILE A 27 -4.57 -1.84 6.18
C ILE A 27 -6.01 -1.64 5.72
N ILE A 28 -6.88 -2.64 5.90
CA ILE A 28 -8.30 -2.54 5.53
C ILE A 28 -8.95 -1.35 6.24
N PHE A 29 -8.72 -1.19 7.54
CA PHE A 29 -9.27 -0.07 8.29
C PHE A 29 -8.85 1.29 7.70
N ILE A 30 -7.55 1.49 7.47
CA ILE A 30 -7.04 2.73 6.89
C ILE A 30 -7.58 2.95 5.47
N SER A 31 -7.60 1.90 4.64
CA SER A 31 -8.10 1.99 3.26
C SER A 31 -9.57 2.40 3.18
N TYR A 32 -10.43 1.80 4.00
CA TYR A 32 -11.89 2.02 3.92
C TYR A 32 -12.39 3.20 4.75
N ILE A 33 -11.83 3.42 5.93
CA ILE A 33 -12.31 4.46 6.85
C ILE A 33 -11.65 5.81 6.58
N VAL A 34 -10.38 5.81 6.16
CA VAL A 34 -9.61 7.06 6.01
C VAL A 34 -9.38 7.37 4.53
N ASN A 35 -8.76 6.44 3.79
CA ASN A 35 -8.31 6.70 2.43
C ASN A 35 -9.44 6.76 1.42
N LYS A 36 -10.61 6.17 1.70
CA LYS A 36 -11.77 6.25 0.80
C LYS A 36 -12.19 7.70 0.55
N ASP A 37 -12.44 8.46 1.60
CA ASP A 37 -12.94 9.84 1.47
C ASP A 37 -11.82 10.77 1.00
N ASN A 38 -10.62 10.60 1.55
CA ASN A 38 -9.44 11.35 1.11
C ASN A 38 -9.12 11.10 -0.37
N TYR A 39 -9.29 9.88 -0.88
CA TYR A 39 -9.11 9.56 -2.29
C TYR A 39 -10.05 10.39 -3.16
N HIS A 40 -11.34 10.46 -2.78
CA HIS A 40 -12.33 11.24 -3.53
C HIS A 40 -11.96 12.72 -3.58
N GLU A 41 -11.61 13.33 -2.44
CA GLU A 41 -11.21 14.74 -2.37
C GLU A 41 -9.94 15.00 -3.21
N ILE A 42 -8.93 14.13 -3.13
CA ILE A 42 -7.70 14.25 -3.93
C ILE A 42 -8.02 14.16 -5.43
N VAL A 43 -8.88 13.24 -5.85
CA VAL A 43 -9.27 13.06 -7.26
C VAL A 43 -10.00 14.30 -7.77
N GLU A 44 -10.90 14.89 -6.99
CA GLU A 44 -11.59 16.13 -7.36
C GLU A 44 -10.62 17.29 -7.54
N LEU A 45 -9.73 17.52 -6.56
CA LEU A 45 -8.71 18.57 -6.63
C LEU A 45 -7.75 18.35 -7.82
N TYR A 46 -7.38 17.10 -8.09
CA TYR A 46 -6.53 16.76 -9.22
C TYR A 46 -7.21 17.05 -10.56
N ARG A 47 -8.48 16.62 -10.73
CA ARG A 47 -9.26 16.85 -11.95
C ARG A 47 -9.52 18.34 -12.19
N ALA A 48 -9.80 19.10 -11.13
CA ALA A 48 -9.98 20.54 -11.23
C ALA A 48 -8.73 21.24 -11.80
N LYS A 49 -7.54 20.72 -11.52
CA LYS A 49 -6.26 21.31 -11.95
C LYS A 49 -5.72 20.75 -13.27
N TYR A 50 -5.90 19.45 -13.53
CA TYR A 50 -5.25 18.73 -14.64
C TYR A 50 -6.23 18.04 -15.60
N GLY A 51 -7.54 18.16 -15.37
CA GLY A 51 -8.61 17.54 -16.17
C GLY A 51 -8.87 16.08 -15.78
N GLU A 52 -7.92 15.19 -15.99
CA GLU A 52 -8.09 13.75 -15.77
C GLU A 52 -7.01 13.16 -14.88
N ILE A 53 -7.38 12.17 -14.05
CA ILE A 53 -6.40 11.39 -13.28
C ILE A 53 -5.60 10.44 -14.19
N PRO A 54 -4.42 9.96 -13.77
CA PRO A 54 -3.62 9.02 -14.55
C PRO A 54 -4.42 7.80 -15.02
N VAL A 55 -4.15 7.34 -16.25
CA VAL A 55 -4.94 6.30 -16.94
C VAL A 55 -5.14 5.05 -16.08
N THR A 56 -4.10 4.57 -15.41
CA THR A 56 -4.16 3.38 -14.55
C THR A 56 -5.16 3.57 -13.40
N ALA A 57 -5.15 4.74 -12.76
CA ALA A 57 -6.07 5.08 -11.69
C ALA A 57 -7.51 5.27 -12.18
N ARG A 58 -7.68 5.79 -13.41
CA ARG A 58 -8.99 5.92 -14.06
C ARG A 58 -9.61 4.57 -14.36
N ILE A 59 -8.85 3.62 -14.91
CA ILE A 59 -9.33 2.26 -15.19
C ILE A 59 -9.72 1.56 -13.87
N ALA A 60 -8.96 1.80 -12.81
CA ALA A 60 -9.17 1.17 -11.52
C ALA A 60 -10.13 1.94 -10.58
N CYS A 61 -10.86 2.96 -11.03
CA CYS A 61 -11.60 3.88 -10.16
C CYS A 61 -12.63 3.18 -9.23
N HIS A 62 -13.24 2.08 -9.70
CA HIS A 62 -14.20 1.27 -8.96
C HIS A 62 -13.57 0.12 -8.17
N ALA A 63 -12.24 0.02 -8.15
CA ALA A 63 -11.56 -1.05 -7.43
C ALA A 63 -11.69 -0.91 -5.92
N SER A 64 -11.64 -2.07 -5.27
CA SER A 64 -11.89 -2.29 -3.85
C SER A 64 -10.76 -3.15 -3.30
N LEU A 65 -10.21 -2.80 -2.15
CA LEU A 65 -9.07 -3.55 -1.59
C LEU A 65 -9.43 -5.02 -1.33
N ILE A 66 -10.66 -5.28 -0.86
CA ILE A 66 -11.10 -6.65 -0.54
C ILE A 66 -11.45 -7.43 -1.81
N ALA A 67 -12.19 -6.83 -2.75
CA ALA A 67 -12.72 -7.56 -3.90
C ALA A 67 -11.71 -7.64 -5.06
N THR A 68 -10.92 -6.58 -5.26
CA THR A 68 -10.00 -6.44 -6.39
C THR A 68 -8.67 -5.80 -5.95
N PRO A 69 -7.92 -6.44 -5.02
CA PRO A 69 -6.74 -5.84 -4.37
C PRO A 69 -5.69 -5.30 -5.35
N GLY A 70 -5.36 -6.05 -6.39
CA GLY A 70 -4.41 -5.61 -7.41
C GLY A 70 -4.86 -4.33 -8.14
N MET A 71 -6.15 -4.22 -8.46
CA MET A 71 -6.71 -3.02 -9.06
C MET A 71 -6.81 -1.88 -8.04
N TYR A 72 -7.06 -2.16 -6.76
CA TYR A 72 -7.03 -1.14 -5.73
C TYR A 72 -5.64 -0.48 -5.64
N HIS A 73 -4.55 -1.25 -5.71
CA HIS A 73 -3.21 -0.67 -5.78
C HIS A 73 -3.00 0.18 -7.03
N ALA A 74 -3.55 -0.22 -8.18
CA ALA A 74 -3.55 0.61 -9.39
C ALA A 74 -4.36 1.91 -9.21
N LYS A 75 -5.47 1.88 -8.46
CA LYS A 75 -6.32 3.02 -8.14
C LYS A 75 -5.60 4.07 -7.32
N VAL A 76 -4.95 3.67 -6.24
CA VAL A 76 -4.28 4.59 -5.28
C VAL A 76 -2.80 4.80 -5.59
N GLY A 77 -2.23 4.05 -6.53
CA GLY A 77 -0.80 4.01 -6.82
C GLY A 77 -0.21 5.35 -7.23
N PHE A 78 -0.95 6.18 -7.97
CA PHE A 78 -0.47 7.53 -8.32
C PHE A 78 -0.37 8.47 -7.11
N ILE A 79 -1.13 8.23 -6.04
CA ILE A 79 -1.04 8.97 -4.78
C ILE A 79 0.09 8.39 -3.94
N MET A 80 0.02 7.10 -3.60
CA MET A 80 1.00 6.43 -2.74
C MET A 80 2.40 6.48 -3.34
N GLY A 81 2.55 6.14 -4.62
CA GLY A 81 3.83 6.18 -5.33
C GLY A 81 4.45 7.58 -5.33
N THR A 82 3.63 8.62 -5.47
CA THR A 82 4.08 10.01 -5.37
C THR A 82 4.57 10.37 -3.97
N LEU A 83 3.88 9.91 -2.93
CA LEU A 83 4.22 10.21 -1.54
C LEU A 83 5.43 9.44 -1.03
N ILE A 84 5.67 8.23 -1.53
CA ILE A 84 6.73 7.32 -1.07
C ILE A 84 8.02 7.48 -1.88
N TYR A 85 7.93 7.46 -3.21
CA TYR A 85 9.12 7.41 -4.06
C TYR A 85 9.49 8.78 -4.62
N PRO A 86 10.78 9.06 -4.89
CA PRO A 86 11.18 10.21 -5.69
C PRO A 86 10.58 10.12 -7.09
N TYR A 87 10.45 11.26 -7.77
CA TYR A 87 9.85 11.31 -9.09
C TYR A 87 10.63 10.41 -10.06
N ASN A 88 9.92 9.45 -10.65
CA ASN A 88 10.45 8.54 -11.66
C ASN A 88 9.32 8.13 -12.61
N ARG A 89 9.66 7.85 -13.87
CA ARG A 89 8.68 7.48 -14.92
C ARG A 89 8.18 6.04 -14.85
N VAL A 90 8.79 5.20 -14.01
CA VAL A 90 8.39 3.80 -13.84
C VAL A 90 7.12 3.73 -12.97
N THR A 91 7.16 4.34 -11.77
CA THR A 91 6.02 4.33 -10.83
C THR A 91 5.01 5.44 -11.10
N ASN A 92 5.41 6.51 -11.81
CA ASN A 92 4.54 7.65 -12.16
C ASN A 92 4.34 7.74 -13.67
N HIS A 93 4.14 6.59 -14.32
CA HIS A 93 3.88 6.51 -15.74
C HIS A 93 2.63 7.35 -16.08
N ASN A 94 2.76 8.31 -17.00
CA ASN A 94 1.73 9.28 -17.38
C ASN A 94 1.39 10.38 -16.35
N MET A 95 2.27 10.66 -15.39
CA MET A 95 2.16 11.81 -14.50
C MET A 95 3.29 12.82 -14.78
N THR A 96 2.95 14.10 -14.90
CA THR A 96 3.96 15.15 -15.05
C THR A 96 4.65 15.45 -13.72
N LEU A 97 5.84 16.05 -13.76
CA LEU A 97 6.54 16.50 -12.54
C LEU A 97 5.68 17.50 -11.73
N ASP A 98 4.91 18.34 -12.40
CA ASP A 98 4.03 19.31 -11.74
C ASP A 98 2.85 18.64 -11.04
N ALA A 99 2.22 17.64 -11.68
CA ALA A 99 1.18 16.84 -11.05
C ALA A 99 1.72 16.07 -9.84
N TYR A 100 2.94 15.54 -9.95
CA TYR A 100 3.63 14.87 -8.85
C TYR A 100 3.88 15.83 -7.67
N LYS A 101 4.41 17.03 -7.94
CA LYS A 101 4.60 18.07 -6.91
C LYS A 101 3.27 18.50 -6.29
N PHE A 102 2.21 18.56 -7.08
CA PHE A 102 0.87 18.89 -6.60
C PHE A 102 0.38 17.92 -5.53
N ILE A 103 0.43 16.59 -5.78
CA ILE A 103 0.04 15.60 -4.77
C ILE A 103 0.87 15.74 -3.49
N ARG A 104 2.17 16.01 -3.61
CA ARG A 104 3.05 16.24 -2.44
C ARG A 104 2.75 17.53 -1.68
N SER A 105 2.17 18.52 -2.35
CA SER A 105 1.80 19.81 -1.73
C SER A 105 0.45 19.78 -1.03
N LEU A 106 -0.32 18.69 -1.17
CA LEU A 106 -1.63 18.57 -0.54
C LEU A 106 -1.53 18.54 0.99
N PRO A 107 -2.57 19.02 1.70
CA PRO A 107 -2.63 18.98 3.15
C PRO A 107 -2.39 17.57 3.71
N SER A 108 -1.64 17.48 4.82
CA SER A 108 -1.31 16.20 5.45
C SER A 108 -2.56 15.39 5.83
N LYS A 109 -3.67 16.05 6.19
CA LYS A 109 -4.95 15.39 6.48
C LYS A 109 -5.44 14.48 5.34
N LEU A 110 -5.13 14.82 4.08
CA LEU A 110 -5.52 14.05 2.91
C LEU A 110 -4.52 12.95 2.57
N THR A 111 -3.25 13.13 2.91
CA THR A 111 -2.16 12.27 2.43
C THR A 111 -1.61 11.32 3.49
N LEU A 112 -1.85 11.59 4.78
CA LEU A 112 -1.30 10.80 5.88
C LEU A 112 -1.77 9.34 5.84
N GLY A 113 -3.06 9.10 5.60
CA GLY A 113 -3.60 7.74 5.52
C GLY A 113 -2.93 6.89 4.43
N PHE A 114 -2.64 7.47 3.27
CA PHE A 114 -1.91 6.77 2.19
C PHE A 114 -0.45 6.46 2.56
N ARG A 115 0.22 7.35 3.31
CA ARG A 115 1.58 7.08 3.83
C ARG A 115 1.57 5.93 4.83
N VAL A 116 0.63 5.97 5.78
CA VAL A 116 0.45 4.92 6.79
C VAL A 116 0.13 3.59 6.13
N GLU A 117 -0.79 3.58 5.16
CA GLU A 117 -1.12 2.36 4.41
C GLU A 117 0.11 1.78 3.69
N GLY A 118 0.94 2.63 3.08
CA GLY A 118 2.18 2.20 2.42
C GLY A 118 3.18 1.58 3.39
N ILE A 119 3.33 2.14 4.59
CA ILE A 119 4.19 1.58 5.65
C ILE A 119 3.64 0.23 6.11
N LEU A 120 2.33 0.09 6.29
CA LEU A 120 1.71 -1.16 6.69
C LEU A 120 1.88 -2.26 5.62
N TRP A 121 1.75 -1.93 4.33
CA TRP A 121 2.04 -2.86 3.24
C TRP A 121 3.49 -3.33 3.23
N LEU A 122 4.43 -2.40 3.47
CA LEU A 122 5.85 -2.74 3.58
C LEU A 122 6.10 -3.66 4.79
N ALA A 123 5.51 -3.35 5.95
CA ALA A 123 5.61 -4.18 7.14
C ALA A 123 5.06 -5.59 6.90
N LEU A 124 3.86 -5.70 6.29
CA LEU A 124 3.26 -6.99 5.92
C LEU A 124 4.18 -7.79 4.98
N THR A 125 4.79 -7.11 4.01
CA THR A 125 5.74 -7.75 3.08
C THR A 125 6.93 -8.35 3.82
N PHE A 126 7.50 -7.63 4.79
CA PHE A 126 8.57 -8.16 5.63
C PHE A 126 8.13 -9.39 6.44
N VAL A 127 6.92 -9.36 7.05
CA VAL A 127 6.39 -10.51 7.79
C VAL A 127 6.27 -11.74 6.88
N VAL A 128 5.69 -11.57 5.68
CA VAL A 128 5.52 -12.66 4.71
C VAL A 128 6.87 -13.22 4.27
N VAL A 129 7.87 -12.37 4.02
CA VAL A 129 9.22 -12.82 3.67
C VAL A 129 9.85 -13.64 4.80
N ILE A 130 9.68 -13.21 6.05
CA ILE A 130 10.20 -13.96 7.22
C ILE A 130 9.53 -15.34 7.32
N ILE A 131 8.21 -15.43 7.12
CA ILE A 131 7.49 -16.73 7.08
C ILE A 131 8.08 -17.65 6.00
N VAL A 132 8.31 -17.14 4.79
CA VAL A 132 8.89 -17.93 3.70
C VAL A 132 10.32 -18.38 4.03
N LEU A 133 11.12 -17.51 4.66
CA LEU A 133 12.49 -17.82 5.06
C LEU A 133 12.54 -18.87 6.18
N GLU A 134 11.65 -18.79 7.17
CA GLU A 134 11.51 -19.79 8.23
C GLU A 134 11.23 -21.18 7.63
N GLU A 135 10.22 -21.28 6.76
CA GLU A 135 9.88 -22.51 6.04
C GLU A 135 11.06 -23.07 5.24
N PHE A 136 11.76 -22.20 4.53
CA PHE A 136 12.91 -22.59 3.73
C PHE A 136 14.07 -23.13 4.60
N LEU A 137 14.36 -22.47 5.72
CA LEU A 137 15.45 -22.85 6.63
C LEU A 137 15.17 -24.15 7.40
N ILE A 138 13.90 -24.47 7.65
CA ILE A 138 13.53 -25.75 8.29
C ILE A 138 13.72 -26.92 7.32
N ARG A 139 13.45 -26.70 6.03
CA ARG A 139 13.48 -27.75 4.99
C ARG A 139 14.87 -28.13 4.47
N ILE A 140 15.89 -27.28 4.68
CA ILE A 140 17.30 -27.54 4.30
C ILE A 140 18.07 -27.98 5.53
#